data_AF-A0A9D9J3Y5-F1
#
_entry.id   AF-A0A9D9J3Y5-F1
#
_cell.length_a   1.000
_cell.length_b   1.000
_cell.length_c   1.000
_cell.angle_alpha   90.00
_cell.angle_beta   90.00
_cell.angle_gamma   90.00
#
_symmetry.space_group_name_H-M   'P 1'
#
loop_
_entity.id
_entity.type
_entity.pdbx_description
1 polymer ?
#
loop_
_entity_poly.entity_id
_entity_poly.type
_entity_poly.pdbx_seq_one_letter_code
_entity_poly.pdbx_strand_id
1 'polypeptide(L)'
;MKRFLTLIIAGIVCANAAFPANSIEKGRRLRIVTYNVGAFGKTDESDIRTVAGMIEELGADAIALQETDSCTARSGRDTAQVELFCKEMDGSKDTAGWQPFFGKAMPFDGGAYGVGAAIAPHIRVIRTH
;
A
#
# COMPACT_ATOMS: atom_id res chain seq x y z
N MET A 1 54.31 37.11 -40.59
CA MET A 1 55.35 36.61 -39.65
C MET A 1 54.68 36.13 -38.38
N LYS A 2 55.01 34.90 -37.96
CA LYS A 2 54.72 34.28 -36.64
C LYS A 2 53.23 33.89 -36.43
N ARG A 3 52.85 32.67 -36.82
CA ARG A 3 52.94 31.38 -36.06
C ARG A 3 51.66 31.21 -35.21
N PHE A 4 50.73 30.36 -35.66
CA PHE A 4 50.62 28.93 -35.31
C PHE A 4 50.30 28.69 -33.83
N LEU A 5 49.34 27.79 -33.59
CA LEU A 5 48.91 27.24 -32.29
C LEU A 5 47.87 28.13 -31.57
N THR A 6 46.61 27.72 -31.42
CA THR A 6 46.26 26.70 -30.42
C THR A 6 44.89 26.08 -30.72
N LEU A 7 44.94 24.78 -31.02
CA LEU A 7 44.02 23.70 -30.63
C LEU A 7 42.49 23.91 -30.76
N ILE A 8 41.97 23.29 -31.81
CA ILE A 8 40.79 22.42 -31.85
C ILE A 8 40.25 22.07 -30.45
N ILE A 9 39.18 22.73 -30.03
CA ILE A 9 38.19 22.17 -29.09
C ILE A 9 36.89 22.00 -29.89
N ALA A 10 36.99 21.26 -31.00
CA ALA A 10 35.85 20.64 -31.65
C ALA A 10 35.95 19.15 -31.29
N GLY A 11 35.06 18.67 -30.43
CA GLY A 11 35.03 17.27 -30.02
C GLY A 11 35.30 17.07 -28.54
N ILE A 12 34.38 17.55 -27.70
CA ILE A 12 33.59 16.75 -26.75
C ILE A 12 32.43 17.70 -26.37
N VAL A 13 31.55 17.98 -27.35
CA VAL A 13 30.14 18.01 -26.95
C VAL A 13 29.90 16.57 -26.61
N CYS A 14 29.85 16.27 -25.32
CA CYS A 14 29.37 14.99 -24.86
C CYS A 14 28.08 14.75 -25.61
N ALA A 15 28.14 13.84 -26.58
CA ALA A 15 27.03 13.00 -26.90
C ALA A 15 26.70 12.26 -25.59
N ASN A 16 26.01 12.95 -24.69
CA ASN A 16 24.79 12.38 -24.17
C ASN A 16 23.95 12.14 -25.43
N ALA A 17 24.26 11.05 -26.15
CA ALA A 17 23.20 10.19 -26.57
C ALA A 17 22.43 9.97 -25.27
N ALA A 18 21.44 10.84 -25.05
CA ALA A 18 20.28 10.47 -24.30
C ALA A 18 19.87 9.20 -25.02
N PHE A 19 20.32 8.06 -24.48
CA PHE A 19 19.56 6.84 -24.57
C PHE A 19 18.13 7.35 -24.41
N PRO A 20 17.23 7.16 -25.40
CA PRO A 20 15.84 7.34 -25.09
C PRO A 20 15.70 6.50 -23.83
N ALA A 21 15.48 7.17 -22.69
CA ALA A 21 14.99 6.46 -21.54
C ALA A 21 13.79 5.79 -22.17
N ASN A 22 13.88 4.46 -22.33
CA ASN A 22 12.70 3.68 -22.59
C ASN A 22 11.82 4.15 -21.46
N SER A 23 10.90 5.07 -21.78
CA SER A 23 9.71 5.26 -21.01
C SER A 23 9.17 3.86 -21.10
N ILE A 24 9.45 3.06 -20.07
CA ILE A 24 8.59 1.98 -19.68
C ILE A 24 7.25 2.71 -19.69
N GLU A 25 6.50 2.55 -20.79
CA GLU A 25 5.06 2.80 -20.86
C GLU A 25 4.60 2.46 -19.46
N LYS A 26 4.21 3.47 -18.67
CA LYS A 26 4.12 3.39 -17.22
C LYS A 26 3.07 2.34 -16.94
N GLY A 27 3.49 1.08 -16.97
CA GLY A 27 2.63 -0.07 -17.00
C GLY A 27 1.81 0.05 -15.75
N ARG A 28 0.50 -0.20 -15.87
CA ARG A 28 -0.42 -0.19 -14.73
C ARG A 28 0.12 -1.18 -13.69
N ARG A 29 0.97 -0.69 -12.79
CA ARG A 29 1.61 -1.48 -11.75
C ARG A 29 0.60 -1.56 -10.62
N LEU A 30 0.28 -2.79 -10.24
CA LEU A 30 -0.52 -3.06 -9.06
C LEU A 30 0.43 -3.50 -7.94
N ARG A 31 0.32 -2.85 -6.78
CA ARG A 31 1.04 -3.21 -5.57
C ARG A 31 0.08 -3.84 -4.58
N ILE A 32 0.23 -5.15 -4.40
CA ILE A 32 -0.52 -5.94 -3.43
C ILE A 32 0.40 -6.25 -2.26
N VAL A 33 -0.04 -5.96 -1.05
CA VAL A 33 0.68 -6.27 0.19
C VAL A 33 -0.03 -7.41 0.92
N THR A 34 0.73 -8.26 1.60
CA THR A 34 0.18 -9.19 2.59
C THR A 34 0.91 -9.00 3.90
N TYR A 35 0.17 -8.91 4.99
CA TYR A 35 0.76 -8.77 6.31
C TYR A 35 -0.13 -9.44 7.37
N ASN A 36 0.49 -10.29 8.16
CA ASN A 36 -0.13 -10.83 9.35
C ASN A 36 -0.05 -9.75 10.43
N VAL A 37 -1.19 -9.30 10.94
CA VAL A 37 -1.25 -8.20 11.92
C VAL A 37 -1.30 -8.69 13.36
N GLY A 38 -1.47 -10.00 13.59
CA GLY A 38 -1.59 -10.58 14.93
C GLY A 38 -2.63 -9.85 15.79
N ALA A 39 -3.84 -9.70 15.26
CA ALA A 39 -4.94 -8.91 15.81
C ALA A 39 -4.57 -7.45 16.14
N PHE A 40 -3.59 -6.89 15.44
CA PHE A 40 -3.01 -5.57 15.72
C PHE A 40 -2.48 -5.46 17.15
N GLY A 41 -1.79 -6.51 17.61
CA GLY A 41 -1.19 -6.59 18.94
C GLY A 41 0.13 -7.36 18.97
N LYS A 42 0.89 -7.36 17.86
CA LYS A 42 2.19 -8.04 17.74
C LYS A 42 3.28 -7.39 18.60
N THR A 43 3.25 -6.07 18.75
CA THR A 43 4.13 -5.29 19.61
C THR A 43 3.32 -4.20 20.30
N ASP A 44 3.89 -3.59 21.34
CA ASP A 44 3.26 -2.47 22.05
C ASP A 44 3.03 -1.24 21.13
N GLU A 45 3.72 -1.18 20.00
CA GLU A 45 3.63 -0.11 18.99
C GLU A 45 2.79 -0.51 17.76
N SER A 46 2.41 -1.79 17.61
CA SER A 46 1.71 -2.27 16.43
C SER A 46 0.19 -2.13 16.58
N ASP A 47 -0.31 -0.90 16.54
CA ASP A 47 -1.75 -0.66 16.45
C ASP A 47 -2.21 -0.57 14.98
N ILE A 48 -3.52 -0.40 14.79
CA ILE A 48 -4.13 -0.28 13.47
C ILE A 48 -3.56 0.92 12.68
N ARG A 49 -3.25 2.02 13.37
CA ARG A 49 -2.73 3.25 12.75
C ARG A 49 -1.30 3.05 12.26
N THR A 50 -0.46 2.37 13.01
CA THR A 50 0.90 2.01 12.59
C THR A 50 0.87 1.21 11.30
N VAL A 51 0.03 0.16 11.23
CA VAL A 51 -0.10 -0.63 10.01
C VAL A 51 -0.66 0.21 8.86
N ALA A 52 -1.66 1.06 9.10
CA ALA A 52 -2.21 1.95 8.08
C ALA A 52 -1.13 2.87 7.48
N GLY A 53 -0.31 3.52 8.32
CA GLY A 53 0.82 4.34 7.88
C GLY A 53 1.84 3.57 7.03
N MET A 54 2.16 2.32 7.42
CA MET A 54 3.03 1.46 6.61
C MET A 54 2.45 1.17 5.23
N ILE A 55 1.14 0.92 5.13
CA ILE A 55 0.47 0.61 3.85
C ILE A 55 0.41 1.85 2.96
N GLU A 56 0.21 3.03 3.56
CA GLU A 56 0.27 4.31 2.87
C GLU A 56 1.68 4.61 2.34
N GLU A 57 2.73 4.45 3.16
CA GLU A 57 4.13 4.65 2.75
C GLU A 57 4.53 3.69 1.63
N LEU A 58 4.08 2.44 1.72
CA LEU A 58 4.25 1.46 0.66
C LEU A 58 3.46 1.81 -0.60
N GLY A 59 2.52 2.75 -0.60
CA GLY A 59 1.70 3.09 -1.76
C GLY A 59 0.97 1.87 -2.32
N ALA A 60 0.36 1.07 -1.45
CA ALA A 60 -0.34 -0.15 -1.83
C ALA A 60 -1.68 0.15 -2.53
N ASP A 61 -2.07 -0.72 -3.45
CA ASP A 61 -3.39 -0.70 -4.10
C ASP A 61 -4.36 -1.68 -3.42
N ALA A 62 -3.83 -2.69 -2.73
CA ALA A 62 -4.59 -3.65 -1.95
C ALA A 62 -3.71 -4.24 -0.84
N ILE A 63 -4.33 -4.62 0.27
CA ILE A 63 -3.69 -5.42 1.32
C ILE A 63 -4.55 -6.62 1.72
N ALA A 64 -3.92 -7.77 1.92
CA ALA A 64 -4.45 -8.91 2.66
C ALA A 64 -3.91 -8.89 4.11
N LEU A 65 -4.83 -8.89 5.08
CA LEU A 65 -4.56 -8.85 6.51
C LEU A 65 -4.82 -10.24 7.10
N GLN A 66 -3.82 -10.87 7.72
CA GLN A 66 -4.02 -12.14 8.44
C GLN A 66 -4.17 -11.91 9.94
N GLU A 67 -4.89 -12.81 10.60
CA GLU A 67 -5.15 -12.77 12.04
C GLU A 67 -5.93 -11.54 12.48
N THR A 68 -7.09 -11.31 11.86
CA THR A 68 -7.96 -10.18 12.19
C THR A 68 -9.18 -10.62 13.00
N ASP A 69 -9.63 -9.73 13.87
CA ASP A 69 -10.84 -9.88 14.67
C ASP A 69 -12.01 -9.06 14.10
N SER A 70 -13.20 -9.62 14.25
CA SER A 70 -14.48 -8.94 14.05
C SER A 70 -15.36 -9.17 15.26
N CYS A 71 -15.61 -8.11 16.01
CA CYS A 71 -16.53 -8.06 17.15
C CYS A 71 -16.19 -9.07 18.27
N THR A 72 -14.90 -9.36 18.46
CA THR A 72 -14.43 -10.25 19.54
C THR A 72 -14.28 -9.49 20.85
N ALA A 73 -14.35 -10.16 22.00
CA ALA A 73 -14.10 -9.49 23.27
C ALA A 73 -12.65 -8.98 23.37
N ARG A 74 -11.67 -9.71 22.83
CA ARG A 74 -10.27 -9.31 22.68
C ARG A 74 -10.10 -7.95 22.01
N SER A 75 -10.83 -7.70 20.93
CA SER A 75 -10.75 -6.46 20.16
C SER A 75 -11.69 -5.35 20.65
N GLY A 76 -12.46 -5.59 21.71
CA GLY A 76 -13.65 -4.81 22.04
C GLY A 76 -14.82 -5.27 21.18
N ARG A 77 -15.92 -5.69 21.82
CA ARG A 77 -17.05 -6.42 21.22
C ARG A 77 -17.73 -5.73 20.02
N ASP A 78 -17.51 -4.44 19.86
CA ASP A 78 -18.08 -3.62 18.78
C ASP A 78 -17.04 -3.21 17.71
N THR A 79 -15.83 -3.78 17.78
CA THR A 79 -14.72 -3.47 16.87
C THR A 79 -14.63 -4.49 15.75
N ALA A 80 -14.88 -4.05 14.51
CA ALA A 80 -14.50 -4.76 13.30
C ALA A 80 -13.14 -4.23 12.80
N GLN A 81 -12.05 -4.98 13.02
CA GLN A 81 -10.70 -4.45 12.82
C GLN A 81 -10.39 -4.07 11.38
N VAL A 82 -10.92 -4.80 10.39
CA VAL A 82 -10.72 -4.47 8.96
C VAL A 82 -11.43 -3.18 8.57
N GLU A 83 -12.62 -2.92 9.12
CA GLU A 83 -13.33 -1.67 8.89
C GLU A 83 -12.64 -0.49 9.57
N LEU A 84 -12.16 -0.70 10.81
CA LEU A 84 -11.40 0.31 11.53
C LEU A 84 -10.07 0.62 10.84
N PHE A 85 -9.40 -0.39 10.28
CA PHE A 85 -8.23 -0.21 9.42
C PHE A 85 -8.53 0.68 8.22
N CYS A 86 -9.62 0.43 7.49
CA CYS A 86 -10.01 1.31 6.38
C CYS A 86 -10.31 2.74 6.86
N LYS A 87 -10.96 2.92 8.01
CA LYS A 87 -11.19 4.26 8.59
C LYS A 87 -9.89 5.02 8.87
N GLU A 88 -8.86 4.35 9.39
CA GLU A 88 -7.54 4.99 9.60
C GLU A 88 -6.85 5.31 8.26
N MET A 89 -7.02 4.47 7.22
CA MET A 89 -6.53 4.76 5.86
C MET A 89 -7.25 5.95 5.21
N ASP A 90 -8.51 6.20 5.59
CA ASP A 90 -9.36 7.26 5.03
C ASP A 90 -9.19 8.60 5.77
N GLY A 91 -8.83 8.56 7.06
CA GLY A 91 -8.81 9.69 7.99
C GLY A 91 -7.91 10.87 7.62
N SER A 92 -7.21 10.83 6.48
CA SER A 92 -6.32 11.88 5.99
C SER A 92 -6.69 12.46 4.62
N LYS A 93 -7.74 11.98 3.92
CA LYS A 93 -7.97 12.31 2.50
C LYS A 93 -9.43 12.59 2.17
N ASP A 94 -9.68 13.67 1.41
CA ASP A 94 -10.96 13.96 0.72
C ASP A 94 -11.18 13.03 -0.49
N THR A 95 -10.95 11.73 -0.32
CA THR A 95 -11.09 10.71 -1.35
C THR A 95 -12.17 9.72 -0.97
N ALA A 96 -12.68 8.97 -1.95
CA ALA A 96 -13.44 7.76 -1.63
C ALA A 96 -12.62 6.86 -0.69
N GLY A 97 -13.29 6.17 0.23
CA GLY A 97 -12.61 5.36 1.24
C GLY A 97 -12.10 4.02 0.73
N TRP A 98 -11.16 3.43 1.46
CA TRP A 98 -10.73 2.05 1.27
C TRP A 98 -11.89 1.08 1.52
N GLN A 99 -12.04 0.08 0.67
CA GLN A 99 -13.13 -0.89 0.74
C GLN A 99 -12.73 -2.09 1.62
N PRO A 100 -13.40 -2.34 2.76
CA PRO A 100 -13.11 -3.47 3.63
C PRO A 100 -13.80 -4.76 3.17
N PHE A 101 -13.14 -5.89 3.37
CA PHE A 101 -13.67 -7.24 3.19
C PHE A 101 -13.17 -8.12 4.32
N PHE A 102 -14.06 -8.73 5.10
CA PHE A 102 -13.70 -9.67 6.16
C PHE A 102 -14.15 -11.09 5.80
N GLY A 103 -13.22 -12.04 5.88
CA GLY A 103 -13.46 -13.46 5.72
C GLY A 103 -13.33 -14.18 7.07
N LYS A 104 -14.46 -14.55 7.66
CA LYS A 104 -14.50 -15.34 8.90
C LYS A 104 -13.87 -16.71 8.67
N ALA A 105 -12.86 -17.06 9.46
CA ALA A 105 -12.28 -18.41 9.50
C ALA A 105 -12.95 -19.26 10.59
N MET A 106 -13.15 -18.71 11.79
CA MET A 106 -13.81 -19.40 12.90
C MET A 106 -14.55 -18.42 13.83
N PRO A 107 -15.61 -18.86 14.54
CA PRO A 107 -16.09 -18.15 15.72
C PRO A 107 -14.97 -18.04 16.75
N PHE A 108 -14.81 -16.88 17.37
CA PHE A 108 -13.78 -16.67 18.39
C PHE A 108 -14.23 -15.59 19.36
N ASP A 109 -14.16 -15.89 20.66
CA ASP A 109 -14.34 -14.92 21.75
C ASP A 109 -15.59 -14.02 21.61
N GLY A 110 -16.73 -14.65 21.30
CA GLY A 110 -18.03 -13.96 21.10
C GLY A 110 -18.20 -13.27 19.74
N GLY A 111 -17.15 -13.19 18.93
CA GLY A 111 -17.16 -12.66 17.57
C GLY A 111 -16.59 -13.66 16.56
N ALA A 112 -15.74 -13.17 15.67
CA ALA A 112 -15.10 -13.96 14.63
C ALA A 112 -13.61 -13.61 14.49
N TYR A 113 -12.81 -14.65 14.30
CA TYR A 113 -11.40 -14.53 13.88
C TYR A 113 -11.27 -14.95 12.42
N GLY A 114 -10.38 -14.30 11.68
CA GLY A 114 -10.16 -14.63 10.28
C GLY A 114 -9.13 -13.78 9.59
N VAL A 115 -9.44 -13.43 8.34
CA VAL A 115 -8.59 -12.64 7.45
C VAL A 115 -9.38 -11.45 6.91
N GLY A 116 -8.66 -10.37 6.61
CA GLY A 116 -9.19 -9.18 5.96
C GLY A 116 -8.58 -8.97 4.59
N ALA A 117 -9.29 -8.24 3.74
CA ALA A 117 -8.72 -7.53 2.61
C ALA A 117 -9.21 -6.08 2.63
N ALA A 118 -8.34 -5.14 2.27
CA ALA A 118 -8.69 -3.75 2.07
C ALA A 118 -8.21 -3.31 0.68
N ILE A 119 -9.09 -2.66 -0.08
CA ILE A 119 -8.85 -2.28 -1.48
C ILE A 119 -8.89 -0.76 -1.61
N ALA A 120 -7.87 -0.18 -2.24
CA ALA A 120 -7.75 1.25 -2.42
C ALA A 120 -8.89 1.81 -3.30
N PRO A 121 -9.31 3.07 -3.08
CA PRO A 121 -10.50 3.65 -3.73
C PRO A 121 -10.41 3.78 -5.26
N HIS A 122 -9.21 3.88 -5.83
CA HIS A 122 -9.00 3.95 -7.28
C HIS A 122 -9.08 2.57 -7.97
N ILE A 123 -9.20 1.49 -7.20
CA ILE A 123 -9.39 0.13 -7.71
C ILE A 123 -10.87 -0.24 -7.69
N ARG A 124 -11.41 -0.53 -8.87
CA ARG A 124 -12.78 -1.01 -9.02
C ARG A 124 -12.88 -2.49 -8.64
N VAL A 125 -13.64 -2.80 -7.60
CA VAL A 125 -13.96 -4.18 -7.23
C VAL A 125 -15.10 -4.70 -8.10
N ILE A 126 -14.90 -5.85 -8.74
CA ILE A 126 -15.93 -6.56 -9.51
C ILE A 126 -16.36 -7.77 -8.68
N ARG A 127 -17.64 -7.84 -8.30
CA ARG A 127 -18.21 -9.00 -7.63
C ARG A 127 -18.75 -9.96 -8.68
N THR A 128 -18.28 -11.20 -8.67
CA THR A 128 -18.86 -12.30 -9.44
C THR A 128 -19.73 -13.12 -8.48
N HIS A 129 -20.95 -13.41 -8.91
CA HIS A 129 -21.95 -14.16 -8.14
C HIS A 129 -21.51 -15.60 -7.86
#